data_AF-A0AA42L656-F1
#
_entry.id   AF-A0AA42L656-F1
#
_cell.length_a   1.000
_cell.length_b   1.000
_cell.length_c   1.000
_cell.angle_alpha   90.00
_cell.angle_beta   90.00
_cell.angle_gamma   90.00
#
_symmetry.space_group_name_H-M   'P 1'
#
loop_
_entity.id
_entity.type
_entity.pdbx_description
1 polymer ?
#
loop_
_entity_poly.entity_id
_entity_poly.type
_entity_poly.pdbx_seq_one_letter_code
_entity_poly.pdbx_strand_id
1 'polypeptide(L)'
;MRPAGEISKALLQAVQALATPERAPILKELAAHANLPEDVALQTLKNMKRYGRVCVARKRLVPWCTRPVAEYGLPVVGQAANDALGDGGFAALMRAWG
;
A
#
# COMPACT_ATOMS: atom_id res chain seq x y z
N MET A 1 3.64 -22.87 -6.00
CA MET A 1 3.70 -21.48 -5.50
C MET A 1 3.09 -20.59 -6.57
N ARG A 2 2.08 -19.76 -6.26
CA ARG A 2 1.54 -18.79 -7.23
C ARG A 2 2.65 -17.81 -7.63
N PRO A 3 2.76 -17.40 -8.91
CA PRO A 3 3.74 -16.40 -9.32
C PRO A 3 3.44 -15.04 -8.68
N ALA A 4 4.49 -14.24 -8.45
CA ALA A 4 4.37 -12.96 -7.73
C ALA A 4 3.40 -11.98 -8.39
N GLY A 5 3.28 -12.01 -9.72
CA GLY A 5 2.34 -11.20 -10.48
C GLY A 5 0.87 -11.55 -10.22
N GLU A 6 0.55 -12.84 -10.12
CA GLU A 6 -0.80 -13.31 -9.80
C GLU A 6 -1.20 -12.92 -8.37
N ILE A 7 -0.27 -13.06 -7.42
CA ILE A 7 -0.50 -12.67 -6.02
C ILE A 7 -0.75 -11.15 -5.94
N SER A 8 0.05 -10.35 -6.63
CA SER A 8 -0.14 -8.89 -6.67
C SER A 8 -1.49 -8.51 -7.29
N LYS A 9 -1.90 -9.19 -8.37
CA LYS A 9 -3.20 -8.97 -9.02
C LYS A 9 -4.36 -9.35 -8.08
N ALA A 10 -4.27 -10.48 -7.40
CA ALA A 10 -5.30 -10.94 -6.45
C ALA A 10 -5.45 -9.96 -5.28
N LEU A 11 -4.33 -9.44 -4.75
CA LEU A 11 -4.35 -8.44 -3.69
C LEU A 11 -4.94 -7.10 -4.16
N LEU A 12 -4.64 -6.65 -5.38
CA LEU A 12 -5.28 -5.44 -5.95
C LEU A 12 -6.79 -5.62 -6.10
N GLN A 13 -7.23 -6.78 -6.58
CA GLN A 13 -8.65 -7.10 -6.68
C GLN A 13 -9.34 -7.13 -5.31
N ALA A 14 -8.68 -7.69 -4.29
CA ALA A 14 -9.18 -7.69 -2.92
C ALA A 14 -9.26 -6.27 -2.33
N VAL A 15 -8.26 -5.42 -2.57
CA VAL A 15 -8.30 -4.00 -2.17
C VAL A 15 -9.48 -3.29 -2.83
N GLN A 16 -9.70 -3.50 -4.13
CA GLN A 16 -10.83 -2.89 -4.85
C GLN A 16 -12.20 -3.39 -4.36
N ALA A 17 -12.33 -4.69 -4.08
CA ALA A 17 -13.59 -5.29 -3.63
C ALA A 17 -13.97 -4.88 -2.21
N LEU A 18 -12.98 -4.70 -1.32
CA LEU A 18 -13.21 -4.42 0.09
C LEU A 18 -13.07 -2.92 0.46
N ALA A 19 -12.50 -2.10 -0.43
CA ALA A 19 -12.40 -0.67 -0.19
C ALA A 19 -13.79 -0.03 -0.23
N THR A 20 -14.20 0.50 0.92
CA THR A 20 -15.40 1.33 1.05
C THR A 20 -14.98 2.78 1.30
N PRO A 21 -15.85 3.78 1.04
CA PRO A 21 -15.54 5.19 1.31
C PRO A 21 -15.10 5.41 2.77
N GLU A 22 -15.77 4.74 3.71
CA GLU A 22 -15.57 4.91 5.14
C GLU A 22 -14.48 4.01 5.73
N ARG A 23 -14.17 2.87 5.09
CA ARG A 23 -13.21 1.88 5.60
C ARG A 23 -12.39 1.25 4.48
N ALA A 24 -11.07 1.20 4.68
CA ALA A 24 -10.18 0.44 3.82
C ALA A 24 -9.82 -0.92 4.47
N PRO A 25 -9.53 -1.96 3.67
CA PRO A 25 -9.24 -3.30 4.20
C PRO A 25 -7.90 -3.36 4.92
N ILE A 26 -7.82 -4.20 5.96
CA ILE A 26 -6.56 -4.51 6.66
C ILE A 26 -5.87 -5.73 6.04
N LEU A 27 -4.60 -5.95 6.38
CA LEU A 27 -3.79 -7.10 5.92
C LEU A 27 -4.53 -8.44 6.04
N LYS A 28 -5.13 -8.71 7.21
CA LYS A 28 -5.84 -9.97 7.46
C LYS A 28 -7.04 -10.17 6.55
N GLU A 29 -7.79 -9.12 6.28
CA GLU A 29 -8.96 -9.16 5.39
C GLU A 29 -8.53 -9.38 3.94
N LEU A 30 -7.43 -8.74 3.51
CA LEU A 30 -6.85 -8.95 2.19
C LEU A 30 -6.33 -10.38 2.01
N ALA A 31 -5.62 -10.91 3.01
CA ALA A 31 -5.10 -12.26 2.99
C ALA A 31 -6.23 -13.30 2.93
N ALA A 32 -7.27 -13.12 3.74
CA ALA A 32 -8.46 -13.98 3.74
C ALA A 32 -9.19 -13.93 2.39
N HIS A 33 -9.42 -12.74 1.84
CA HIS A 33 -10.14 -12.58 0.58
C HIS A 33 -9.34 -13.12 -0.63
N ALA A 34 -8.02 -12.95 -0.64
CA ALA A 34 -7.15 -13.47 -1.70
C ALA A 34 -6.82 -14.97 -1.54
N ASN A 35 -7.24 -15.58 -0.43
CA ASN A 35 -6.87 -16.93 -0.01
C ASN A 35 -5.34 -17.15 -0.03
N LEU A 36 -4.64 -16.26 0.67
CA LEU A 36 -3.17 -16.25 0.78
C LEU A 36 -2.73 -16.32 2.24
N PRO A 37 -1.58 -16.96 2.54
CA PRO A 37 -0.94 -16.84 3.84
C PRO A 37 -0.58 -15.38 4.18
N GLU A 38 -0.73 -14.99 5.45
CA GLU A 38 -0.52 -13.61 5.90
C GLU A 38 0.90 -13.11 5.63
N ASP A 39 1.93 -13.95 5.78
CA ASP A 39 3.32 -13.60 5.50
C ASP A 39 3.57 -13.26 4.03
N VAL A 40 2.96 -14.05 3.13
CA VAL A 40 3.07 -13.84 1.68
C VAL A 40 2.36 -12.53 1.30
N ALA A 41 1.14 -12.32 1.82
CA ALA A 41 0.41 -11.08 1.60
C ALA A 41 1.16 -9.85 2.13
N LEU A 42 1.78 -9.96 3.31
CA LEU A 42 2.56 -8.89 3.93
C LEU A 42 3.78 -8.53 3.07
N GLN A 43 4.55 -9.52 2.62
CA GLN A 43 5.72 -9.29 1.80
C GLN A 43 5.34 -8.66 0.45
N THR A 44 4.28 -9.16 -0.19
CA THR A 44 3.79 -8.60 -1.46
C THR A 44 3.25 -7.18 -1.27
N LEU A 45 2.50 -6.88 -0.21
CA LEU A 45 2.04 -5.53 0.09
C LEU A 45 3.18 -4.56 0.37
N LYS A 46 4.25 -4.98 1.05
CA LYS A 46 5.46 -4.16 1.23
C LYS A 46 6.08 -3.79 -0.12
N ASN A 47 6.20 -4.76 -1.03
CA ASN A 47 6.71 -4.53 -2.38
C ASN A 47 5.78 -3.60 -3.18
N MET A 48 4.47 -3.87 -3.17
CA MET A 48 3.48 -3.04 -3.88
C MET A 48 3.44 -1.61 -3.35
N LYS A 49 3.56 -1.41 -2.03
CA LYS A 49 3.69 -0.09 -1.41
C LYS A 49 4.95 0.63 -1.87
N ARG A 50 6.10 -0.07 -1.90
CA ARG A 50 7.38 0.49 -2.37
C ARG A 50 7.29 1.01 -3.81
N TYR A 51 6.53 0.32 -4.67
CA TYR A 51 6.31 0.74 -6.06
C TYR A 51 5.04 1.58 -6.27
N GLY A 52 4.44 2.10 -5.19
CA GLY A 52 3.28 3.00 -5.27
C GLY A 52 2.01 2.36 -5.84
N ARG A 53 1.89 1.03 -5.85
CA ARG A 53 0.68 0.32 -6.33
C ARG A 53 -0.44 0.28 -5.30
N VAL A 54 -0.10 0.42 -4.02
CA VAL A 54 -1.03 0.55 -2.88
C VAL A 54 -0.45 1.56 -1.90
N CYS A 55 -1.32 2.21 -1.13
CA CYS A 55 -0.91 3.10 -0.04
C CYS A 55 -1.59 2.70 1.28
N VAL A 56 -1.07 3.21 2.39
CA VAL A 56 -1.78 3.14 3.67
C VAL A 56 -2.75 4.32 3.69
N ALA A 57 -4.04 4.03 3.52
CA ALA A 57 -5.07 5.07 3.46
C ALA A 57 -5.35 5.64 4.86
N ARG A 58 -5.47 4.76 5.86
CA ARG A 58 -5.79 5.10 7.25
C ARG A 58 -5.11 4.13 8.20
N LYS A 59 -5.18 4.43 9.50
CA LYS A 59 -4.88 3.47 10.56
C LYS A 59 -6.11 3.34 11.46
N ARG A 60 -6.41 2.12 11.90
CA ARG A 60 -7.57 1.84 12.74
C ARG A 60 -7.19 0.99 13.94
N LEU A 61 -7.72 1.34 15.11
CA LEU A 61 -7.61 0.51 16.29
C LEU A 61 -8.55 -0.70 16.15
N VAL A 62 -8.02 -1.90 16.33
CA VAL A 62 -8.80 -3.15 16.24
C VAL A 62 -8.83 -3.83 17.61
N PRO A 63 -9.91 -4.54 17.98
CA PRO A 63 -10.08 -5.06 19.34
C PRO A 63 -8.94 -5.99 19.83
N TRP A 64 -8.31 -6.70 18.90
CA TRP A 64 -7.24 -7.66 19.18
C TRP A 64 -5.83 -7.06 19.12
N CYS A 65 -5.68 -5.76 18.82
CA CYS A 65 -4.37 -5.11 18.75
C CYS A 65 -4.41 -3.75 19.44
N THR A 66 -3.53 -3.57 20.42
CA THR A 66 -3.37 -2.29 21.13
C THR A 66 -2.75 -1.20 20.25
N ARG A 67 -2.14 -1.57 19.12
CA ARG A 67 -1.55 -0.63 18.15
C ARG A 67 -2.48 -0.45 16.95
N PRO A 68 -2.63 0.79 16.42
CA PRO A 68 -3.41 1.02 15.21
C PRO A 68 -2.87 0.21 14.02
N VAL A 69 -3.76 -0.56 13.38
CA VAL A 69 -3.46 -1.38 12.21
C VAL A 69 -3.63 -0.57 10.94
N ALA A 70 -2.73 -0.77 9.97
CA ALA A 70 -2.79 -0.09 8.68
C ALA A 70 -3.96 -0.61 7.82
N GLU A 71 -4.73 0.33 7.27
CA GLU A 71 -5.71 0.07 6.22
C GLU A 71 -5.10 0.41 4.86
N TYR A 72 -5.25 -0.50 3.90
CA TYR A 72 -4.63 -0.38 2.58
C TYR A 72 -5.67 0.05 1.54
N GLY A 73 -5.31 1.06 0.76
CA GLY A 73 -6.12 1.59 -0.33
C GLY A 73 -5.34 1.66 -1.63
N LEU A 74 -6.06 1.97 -2.71
CA LEU A 74 -5.45 2.37 -3.96
C LEU A 74 -4.82 3.76 -3.80
N PRO A 75 -3.67 4.01 -4.45
CA PRO A 75 -3.06 5.34 -4.43
C PRO A 75 -4.01 6.36 -5.05
N VAL A 76 -4.27 7.46 -4.34
CA VAL A 76 -4.89 8.63 -4.94
C VAL A 76 -3.88 9.23 -5.92
N VAL A 77 -4.24 9.35 -7.19
CA VAL A 77 -3.39 9.93 -8.24
C VAL A 77 -3.10 11.38 -7.83
N GLY A 78 -1.89 11.63 -7.32
CA GLY A 78 -1.44 12.96 -6.88
C GLY A 78 -0.40 12.97 -5.75
N GLN A 79 -0.37 11.96 -4.87
CA GLN A 79 0.44 12.05 -3.64
C GLN A 79 1.84 11.39 -3.74
N ALA A 80 2.00 10.35 -4.56
CA ALA A 80 3.21 9.52 -4.53
C ALA A 80 4.46 10.14 -5.21
N ALA A 81 4.29 11.17 -6.05
CA ALA A 81 5.40 11.77 -6.79
C ALA A 81 6.11 12.90 -6.02
N ASN A 82 5.43 13.58 -5.08
CA ASN A 82 5.97 14.77 -4.41
C ASN A 82 6.80 14.46 -3.15
N ASP A 83 6.51 13.39 -2.41
CA ASP A 83 7.23 13.10 -1.15
C ASP A 83 8.67 12.59 -1.35
N ALA A 84 9.00 12.07 -2.55
CA ALA A 84 10.36 11.66 -2.90
C ALA A 84 11.27 12.83 -3.31
N LEU A 85 10.68 14.01 -3.49
CA LEU A 85 11.34 15.26 -3.85
C LEU A 85 11.11 16.29 -2.73
N GLY A 86 11.51 15.95 -1.50
CA GLY A 86 11.74 16.98 -0.47
C GLY A 86 12.64 18.09 -1.03
N ASP A 87 12.59 19.28 -0.41
CA ASP A 87 13.03 20.64 -0.85
C ASP A 87 14.40 20.81 -1.56
N GLY A 88 15.14 19.75 -1.88
CA GLY A 88 16.38 19.71 -2.65
C GLY A 88 16.40 18.70 -3.81
N GLY A 89 15.25 18.39 -4.44
CA GLY A 89 15.20 17.54 -5.64
C GLY A 89 16.01 18.06 -6.84
N PHE A 90 16.06 17.32 -7.97
CA PHE A 90 16.90 17.59 -9.17
C PHE A 90 17.04 19.07 -9.59
N ALA A 91 16.03 19.90 -9.36
CA ALA A 91 16.08 21.35 -9.58
C ALA A 91 17.11 22.10 -8.70
N ALA A 92 17.30 21.69 -7.44
CA ALA A 92 18.35 22.22 -6.56
C ALA A 92 19.74 21.78 -7.03
N LEU A 93 19.88 20.55 -7.55
CA LEU A 93 21.11 20.05 -8.17
C LEU A 93 21.50 20.85 -9.42
N MET A 94 20.53 21.17 -10.29
CA MET A 94 20.76 22.00 -11.48
C MET A 94 21.16 23.44 -11.13
N ARG A 95 20.69 23.99 -10.00
CA ARG A 95 21.10 25.33 -9.53
C ARG A 95 22.51 25.37 -8.94
N ALA A 96 22.99 24.25 -8.39
CA ALA A 96 24.33 24.18 -7.80
C ALA A 96 25.45 24.01 -8.85
N TRP A 97 25.10 23.68 -10.09
CA TRP A 97 26.03 23.44 -11.21
C TRP A 97 25.95 24.52 -12.30
N GLY A 98 25.20 25.60 -12.08
CA GLY A 98 25.10 26.76 -12.95
C GLY A 98 26.00 27.90 -12.52
#